data_AF-A0A7G9YFN0-F1
#
_entry.id   AF-A0A7G9YFN0-F1
#
_cell.length_a   1.000
_cell.length_b   1.000
_cell.length_c   1.000
_cell.angle_alpha   90.00
_cell.angle_beta   90.00
_cell.angle_gamma   90.00
#
_symmetry.space_group_name_H-M   'P 1'
#
loop_
_entity.id
_entity.type
_entity.pdbx_description
1 polymer ?
#
loop_
_entity_poly.entity_id
_entity_poly.type
_entity_poly.pdbx_seq_one_letter_code
_entity_poly.pdbx_strand_id
1 'polypeptide(L)'
;MKLRKDDYILRFSGIAAILILINILMMSFSPAYFEIGFALGIMGAITIITTIAAAARPKVDPILDERSVRVNEKAGHHAFCVLLATMALLQLVGMIRRLNFDFKDIVPGLFIIGIWSWIMLRWYYNLRGDVR
;
A
#
# COMPACT_ATOMS: atom_id res chain seq x y z
N MET A 1 6.06 20.74 10.79
CA MET A 1 7.09 19.68 10.73
C MET A 1 8.30 20.20 9.97
N LYS A 2 9.52 20.01 10.49
CA LYS A 2 10.75 20.38 9.79
C LYS A 2 11.20 19.18 8.94
N LEU A 3 11.00 19.24 7.63
CA LEU A 3 11.37 18.16 6.72
C LEU A 3 12.90 18.06 6.62
N ARG A 4 13.41 16.83 6.73
CA ARG A 4 14.84 16.54 6.58
C ARG A 4 15.23 16.69 5.10
N LYS A 5 16.32 17.40 4.82
CA LYS A 5 16.86 17.60 3.47
C LYS A 5 18.16 16.83 3.34
N ASP A 6 18.05 15.51 3.18
CA ASP A 6 19.19 14.65 2.86
C ASP A 6 19.34 14.55 1.34
N ASP A 7 20.58 14.35 0.87
CA ASP A 7 20.87 14.20 -0.55
C ASP A 7 20.10 13.02 -1.19
N TYR A 8 19.87 11.95 -0.42
CA TYR A 8 19.04 10.82 -0.82
C TYR A 8 17.56 11.21 -1.04
N ILE A 9 16.99 12.03 -0.14
CA ILE A 9 15.59 12.49 -0.25
C ILE A 9 15.43 13.32 -1.53
N LEU A 10 16.42 14.17 -1.84
CA LEU A 10 16.41 14.96 -3.06
C LEU A 10 16.49 14.07 -4.31
N ARG A 11 17.39 13.09 -4.34
CA ARG A 11 17.52 12.13 -5.46
C ARG A 11 16.24 11.33 -5.70
N PHE A 12 15.63 10.79 -4.64
CA PHE A 12 14.38 10.06 -4.76
C PHE A 12 13.21 10.94 -5.23
N SER A 13 13.14 12.20 -4.77
CA SER A 13 12.15 13.15 -5.28
C SER A 13 12.35 13.46 -6.77
N GLY A 14 13.60 13.55 -7.24
CA GLY A 14 13.92 13.72 -8.66
C GLY A 14 13.52 12.51 -9.51
N ILE A 15 13.79 11.29 -9.04
CA ILE A 15 13.35 10.05 -9.71
C ILE A 15 11.83 10.02 -9.80
N ALA A 16 11.14 10.36 -8.73
CA ALA A 16 9.68 10.38 -8.71
C ALA A 16 9.09 11.40 -9.70
N ALA A 17 9.70 12.59 -9.79
CA ALA A 17 9.30 13.61 -10.76
C ALA A 17 9.50 13.14 -12.21
N ILE A 18 10.62 12.46 -12.51
CA ILE A 18 10.88 11.88 -13.83
C ILE A 18 9.83 10.82 -14.19
N LEU A 19 9.50 9.92 -13.25
CA LEU A 19 8.50 8.87 -13.48
C LEU A 19 7.11 9.46 -13.81
N ILE A 20 6.71 10.51 -13.10
CA ILE A 20 5.44 11.21 -13.35
C ILE A 20 5.48 11.94 -14.70
N LEU A 21 6.60 12.57 -15.04
CA LEU A 21 6.75 13.27 -16.31
C LEU A 21 6.68 12.30 -17.50
N ILE A 22 7.33 11.13 -17.39
CA ILE A 22 7.24 10.06 -18.39
C ILE A 22 5.80 9.52 -18.49
N ASN A 23 5.12 9.31 -17.36
CA ASN A 23 3.70 8.93 -17.35
C ASN A 23 2.84 9.91 -18.17
N ILE A 24 2.94 11.21 -17.89
CA ILE A 24 2.17 12.25 -18.58
C ILE A 24 2.47 12.23 -20.08
N LEU A 25 3.75 12.11 -20.44
CA LEU A 25 4.19 12.06 -21.83
C LEU A 25 3.60 10.83 -22.55
N MET A 26 3.75 9.64 -21.97
CA MET A 26 3.25 8.40 -22.58
C MET A 26 1.73 8.38 -22.74
N MET A 27 0.98 8.90 -21.76
CA MET A 27 -0.48 8.98 -21.83
C MET A 27 -0.96 10.02 -22.85
N SER A 28 -0.15 11.04 -23.17
CA SER A 28 -0.50 12.09 -24.14
C SER A 28 -0.25 11.69 -25.59
N PHE A 29 0.68 10.76 -25.86
CA PHE A 29 1.07 10.40 -27.24
C PHE A 29 0.18 9.33 -27.88
N SER A 30 -0.24 8.29 -27.15
CA SER A 30 -1.10 7.25 -27.71
C SER A 30 -1.81 6.43 -26.64
N PRO A 31 -3.10 6.05 -26.85
CA PRO A 31 -3.82 5.14 -25.96
C PRO A 31 -3.17 3.75 -25.85
N ALA A 32 -2.32 3.35 -26.81
CA ALA A 32 -1.59 2.08 -26.74
C ALA A 32 -0.62 1.99 -25.56
N TYR A 33 -0.16 3.13 -25.02
CA TYR A 33 0.76 3.17 -23.88
C TYR A 33 0.05 3.40 -22.54
N PHE A 34 -1.28 3.30 -22.51
CA PHE A 34 -2.06 3.59 -21.30
C PHE A 34 -1.65 2.71 -20.12
N GLU A 35 -1.49 1.40 -20.32
CA GLU A 35 -1.13 0.47 -19.24
C GLU A 35 0.26 0.76 -18.65
N ILE A 36 1.25 0.97 -19.52
CA ILE A 36 2.64 1.26 -19.13
C ILE A 36 2.72 2.62 -18.45
N GLY A 37 2.06 3.63 -19.03
CA GLY A 37 1.94 4.96 -18.44
C GLY A 37 1.34 4.87 -17.05
N PHE A 38 0.19 4.21 -16.91
CA PHE A 38 -0.51 4.06 -15.62
C PHE A 38 0.37 3.40 -14.55
N ALA A 39 1.10 2.33 -14.90
CA ALA A 39 2.04 1.68 -13.98
C ALA A 39 3.17 2.63 -13.50
N LEU A 40 3.75 3.41 -14.42
CA LEU A 40 4.77 4.41 -14.08
C LEU A 40 4.22 5.55 -13.20
N GLY A 41 2.97 5.95 -13.42
CA GLY A 41 2.28 6.92 -12.58
C GLY A 41 2.12 6.44 -11.14
N ILE A 42 1.69 5.18 -10.95
CA ILE A 42 1.57 4.55 -9.63
C ILE A 42 2.95 4.48 -8.95
N MET A 43 3.98 4.04 -9.66
CA MET A 43 5.35 3.96 -9.14
C MET A 43 5.87 5.34 -8.71
N GLY A 44 5.63 6.37 -9.51
CA GLY A 44 5.99 7.76 -9.19
C GLY A 44 5.28 8.26 -7.93
N ALA A 45 3.96 8.03 -7.84
CA ALA A 45 3.16 8.41 -6.68
C ALA A 45 3.63 7.71 -5.39
N ILE A 46 3.88 6.40 -5.43
CA ILE A 46 4.42 5.63 -4.30
C ILE A 46 5.77 6.21 -3.88
N THR A 47 6.66 6.51 -4.83
CA THR A 47 7.99 7.06 -4.55
C THR A 47 7.90 8.44 -3.88
N ILE A 48 6.96 9.31 -4.30
CA ILE A 48 6.72 10.59 -3.61
C ILE A 48 6.27 10.35 -2.17
N ILE A 49 5.27 9.49 -1.97
CA ILE A 49 4.71 9.21 -0.65
C ILE A 49 5.79 8.68 0.30
N THR A 50 6.61 7.73 -0.17
CA THR A 50 7.70 7.16 0.64
C THR A 50 8.80 8.18 0.91
N THR A 51 9.13 9.05 -0.05
CA THR A 51 10.13 10.12 0.13
C THR A 51 9.66 11.14 1.15
N ILE A 52 8.39 11.57 1.09
CA ILE A 52 7.80 12.48 2.08
C ILE A 52 7.76 11.81 3.45
N ALA A 53 7.34 10.55 3.52
CA ALA A 53 7.32 9.78 4.76
C ALA A 53 8.72 9.64 5.38
N ALA A 54 9.75 9.37 4.57
CA ALA A 54 11.14 9.29 5.01
C ALA A 54 11.68 10.65 5.47
N ALA A 55 11.35 11.73 4.76
CA ALA A 55 11.73 13.09 5.12
C ALA A 55 11.03 13.61 6.39
N ALA A 56 9.83 13.09 6.67
CA ALA A 56 9.06 13.38 7.87
C ALA A 56 9.54 12.58 9.10
N ARG A 57 10.30 11.49 8.91
CA ARG A 57 10.84 10.69 10.02
C ARG A 57 12.13 11.29 10.58
N PRO A 58 12.29 11.34 11.91
CA PRO A 58 13.54 11.75 12.55
C PRO A 58 14.70 10.81 12.16
N LYS A 59 15.94 11.32 12.18
CA LYS A 59 17.16 10.60 11.76
C LYS A 59 17.51 9.42 12.68
N VAL A 60 17.04 9.49 13.91
CA VAL A 60 17.09 8.40 14.87
C VAL A 60 15.68 7.84 14.92
N ASP A 61 15.52 6.55 14.60
CA ASP A 61 14.24 5.89 14.79
C ASP A 61 13.87 6.06 16.27
N PRO A 62 12.71 6.63 16.59
CA PRO A 62 12.22 6.55 17.96
C PRO A 62 12.15 5.07 18.29
N ILE A 63 12.66 4.69 19.46
CA ILE A 63 12.48 3.34 20.00
C ILE A 63 10.99 3.05 19.88
N LEU A 64 10.63 2.15 18.96
CA LEU A 64 9.25 1.77 18.75
C LEU A 64 8.78 1.19 20.08
N ASP A 65 7.78 1.84 20.66
CA ASP A 65 7.15 1.33 21.88
C ASP A 65 6.76 -0.14 21.62
N GLU A 66 7.15 -1.05 22.50
CA GLU A 66 6.82 -2.48 22.39
C GLU A 66 5.33 -2.69 22.14
N ARG A 67 4.48 -1.79 22.66
CA ARG A 67 3.04 -1.77 22.39
C ARG A 67 2.73 -1.59 20.90
N SER A 68 3.39 -0.65 20.24
CA SER A 68 3.17 -0.35 18.82
C SER A 68 3.57 -1.51 17.91
N VAL A 69 4.65 -2.22 18.25
CA VAL A 69 5.11 -3.43 17.54
C VAL A 69 4.06 -4.54 17.69
N ARG A 70 3.64 -4.82 18.93
CA ARG A 70 2.66 -5.88 19.24
C ARG A 70 1.32 -5.66 18.55
N VAL A 71 0.84 -4.41 18.52
CA VAL A 71 -0.39 -4.03 17.81
C VAL A 71 -0.23 -4.28 16.31
N ASN A 72 0.91 -3.91 15.74
CA ASN A 72 1.14 -4.07 14.31
C ASN A 72 1.24 -5.55 13.89
N GLU A 73 1.95 -6.37 14.64
CA GLU A 73 2.05 -7.81 14.41
C GLU A 73 0.69 -8.50 14.50
N LYS A 74 -0.09 -8.17 15.54
CA LYS A 74 -1.43 -8.73 15.73
C LYS A 74 -2.39 -8.30 14.62
N ALA A 75 -2.38 -7.02 14.25
CA ALA A 75 -3.19 -6.51 13.15
C ALA A 75 -2.80 -7.17 11.82
N GLY A 76 -1.50 -7.33 11.55
CA GLY A 76 -0.98 -7.99 10.36
C GLY A 76 -1.40 -9.45 10.27
N HIS A 77 -1.24 -10.20 11.37
CA HIS A 77 -1.63 -11.61 11.42
C HIS A 77 -3.13 -11.80 11.13
N HIS A 78 -4.00 -11.03 11.79
CA HIS A 78 -5.43 -11.14 11.54
C HIS A 78 -5.84 -10.65 10.15
N ALA A 79 -5.23 -9.59 9.61
CA ALA A 79 -5.50 -9.14 8.25
C ALA A 79 -5.11 -10.19 7.21
N PHE A 80 -4.00 -10.90 7.44
CA PHE A 80 -3.58 -12.04 6.61
C PHE A 80 -4.60 -13.18 6.68
N CYS A 81 -5.09 -13.54 7.87
CA CYS A 81 -6.15 -14.53 8.02
C CYS A 81 -7.45 -14.10 7.30
N VAL A 82 -7.84 -12.82 7.38
CA VAL A 82 -9.01 -12.29 6.65
C VAL A 82 -8.81 -12.44 5.15
N LEU A 83 -7.63 -12.11 4.63
CA LEU A 83 -7.31 -12.25 3.21
C LEU A 83 -7.41 -13.71 2.76
N LEU A 84 -6.81 -14.65 3.50
CA LEU A 84 -6.93 -16.08 3.21
C LEU A 84 -8.39 -16.57 3.25
N ALA A 85 -9.16 -16.17 4.26
CA ALA A 85 -10.58 -16.52 4.36
C ALA A 85 -11.39 -15.98 3.17
N THR A 86 -11.08 -14.76 2.73
CA THR A 86 -11.72 -14.14 1.57
C THR A 86 -11.39 -14.87 0.27
N MET A 87 -10.12 -15.26 0.07
CA MET A 87 -9.70 -16.07 -1.07
C MET A 87 -10.39 -17.44 -1.09
N ALA A 88 -10.47 -18.11 0.08
CA ALA A 88 -11.16 -19.39 0.21
C ALA A 88 -12.67 -19.26 -0.10
N LEU A 89 -13.32 -18.20 0.38
CA LEU A 89 -14.73 -17.92 0.07
C LEU A 89 -14.95 -17.66 -1.42
N LEU A 90 -14.10 -16.87 -2.07
CA LEU A 90 -14.17 -16.62 -3.51
C LEU A 90 -14.04 -17.92 -4.32
N GLN A 91 -13.10 -18.79 -3.94
CA GLN A 91 -12.94 -20.10 -4.56
C GLN A 91 -14.19 -20.98 -4.39
N LEU A 92 -14.76 -21.00 -3.17
CA LEU A 92 -15.95 -21.79 -2.86
C LEU A 92 -17.17 -21.29 -3.64
N VAL A 93 -17.38 -19.97 -3.72
CA VAL A 93 -18.45 -19.37 -4.53
C VAL A 93 -18.23 -19.66 -6.02
N GLY A 94 -16.99 -19.56 -6.50
CA GLY A 94 -16.61 -19.91 -7.87
C GLY A 94 -16.99 -21.34 -8.22
N MET A 95 -16.69 -22.28 -7.34
CA MET A 95 -17.02 -23.70 -7.50
C MET A 95 -18.54 -23.95 -7.50
N ILE A 96 -19.27 -23.38 -6.53
CA ILE A 96 -20.72 -23.59 -6.39
C ILE A 96 -21.48 -22.99 -7.57
N ARG A 97 -21.11 -21.78 -7.99
CA ARG A 97 -21.82 -21.04 -9.05
C ARG A 97 -21.23 -21.27 -10.45
N ARG A 98 -20.21 -22.12 -10.59
CA ARG A 98 -19.46 -22.34 -11.83
C ARG A 98 -19.00 -21.03 -12.49
N LEU A 99 -18.56 -20.08 -11.66
CA LEU A 99 -18.02 -18.80 -12.13
C LEU A 99 -16.55 -18.97 -12.46
N ASN A 100 -16.16 -18.58 -13.67
CA ASN A 100 -14.75 -18.39 -14.04
C ASN A 100 -14.40 -16.94 -13.76
N PHE A 101 -13.81 -16.69 -12.60
CA PHE A 101 -13.27 -15.37 -12.33
C PHE A 101 -11.90 -15.20 -12.99
N ASP A 102 -11.69 -14.08 -13.68
CA ASP A 102 -10.34 -13.71 -14.14
C ASP A 102 -9.51 -13.21 -12.95
N PHE A 103 -8.27 -13.69 -12.86
CA PHE A 103 -7.32 -13.27 -11.84
C PHE A 103 -7.10 -11.75 -11.88
N LYS A 104 -7.09 -11.15 -13.08
CA LYS A 104 -6.91 -9.70 -13.26
C LYS A 104 -8.00 -8.87 -12.59
N ASP A 105 -9.21 -9.40 -12.52
CA ASP A 105 -10.37 -8.68 -11.98
C ASP A 105 -10.47 -8.80 -10.45
N ILE A 106 -10.07 -9.95 -9.89
CA ILE A 106 -10.20 -10.20 -8.45
C ILE A 106 -9.06 -9.61 -7.63
N VAL A 107 -7.82 -9.68 -8.15
CA VAL A 107 -6.62 -9.35 -7.39
C VAL A 107 -6.63 -7.91 -6.84
N PRO A 108 -7.02 -6.88 -7.60
CA PRO A 108 -7.14 -5.52 -7.06
C PRO A 108 -8.08 -5.46 -5.84
N GLY A 109 -9.22 -6.16 -5.91
CA GLY A 109 -10.17 -6.26 -4.81
C GLY A 109 -9.59 -6.94 -3.57
N LEU A 110 -8.85 -8.04 -3.75
CA LEU A 110 -8.17 -8.74 -2.64
C LEU A 110 -7.12 -7.86 -1.96
N PHE A 111 -6.34 -7.10 -2.74
CA PHE A 111 -5.36 -6.16 -2.19
C PHE A 111 -6.05 -5.07 -1.36
N ILE A 112 -7.14 -4.49 -1.86
CA ILE A 112 -7.92 -3.50 -1.13
C ILE A 112 -8.45 -4.07 0.18
N ILE A 113 -9.02 -5.28 0.16
CA ILE A 113 -9.55 -5.96 1.35
C ILE A 113 -8.43 -6.20 2.38
N GLY A 114 -7.27 -6.68 1.95
CA GLY A 114 -6.12 -6.91 2.83
C GLY A 114 -5.61 -5.64 3.49
N ILE A 115 -5.38 -4.58 2.70
CA ILE A 115 -4.92 -3.27 3.19
C ILE A 115 -5.93 -2.67 4.15
N TRP A 116 -7.22 -2.66 3.79
CA TRP A 116 -8.25 -2.09 4.65
C TRP A 116 -8.42 -2.85 5.95
N SER A 117 -8.39 -4.18 5.89
CA SER A 117 -8.46 -5.03 7.09
C SER A 117 -7.33 -4.72 8.05
N TRP A 118 -6.10 -4.57 7.53
CA TRP A 118 -4.93 -4.22 8.34
C TRP A 118 -5.07 -2.85 9.00
N ILE A 119 -5.50 -1.82 8.25
CA ILE A 119 -5.71 -0.47 8.81
C ILE A 119 -6.78 -0.47 9.90
N MET A 120 -7.92 -1.11 9.65
CA MET A 120 -9.03 -1.19 10.60
C MET A 120 -8.65 -1.95 11.87
N LEU A 121 -7.97 -3.10 11.74
CA LEU A 121 -7.50 -3.89 12.87
C LEU A 121 -6.44 -3.14 13.69
N ARG A 122 -5.52 -2.44 13.03
CA ARG A 122 -4.51 -1.63 13.71
C ARG A 122 -5.15 -0.51 14.52
N TRP A 123 -6.15 0.17 13.96
CA TRP A 123 -6.93 1.19 14.66
C TRP A 123 -7.68 0.59 15.86
N TYR A 124 -8.39 -0.52 15.66
CA TYR A 124 -9.14 -1.23 16.70
C TYR A 124 -8.24 -1.67 17.88
N TYR A 125 -7.10 -2.31 17.59
CA TYR A 125 -6.18 -2.77 18.62
C TYR A 125 -5.46 -1.62 19.33
N ASN A 126 -5.25 -0.49 18.66
CA ASN A 126 -4.71 0.70 19.30
C ASN A 126 -5.68 1.26 20.35
N LEU A 127 -6.97 1.40 19.98
CA LEU A 127 -8.06 1.83 20.89
C LEU A 127 -8.22 0.89 22.08
N ARG A 128 -8.17 -0.43 21.86
CA ARG A 128 -8.38 -1.42 22.92
C ARG A 128 -7.23 -1.50 23.92
N GLY A 129 -6.03 -1.06 23.54
CA GLY A 129 -4.85 -1.04 24.40
C GLY A 129 -4.86 0.04 25.48
N ASP A 130 -5.71 1.07 25.38
CA ASP A 130 -5.84 2.17 26.37
C ASP A 130 -6.84 1.87 27.49
N VAL A 131 -7.56 0.75 27.40
CA VAL A 131 -8.70 0.44 28.30
C VAL A 131 -8.35 -0.60 29.37
N ARG A 132 -7.06 -0.82 29.65
CA ARG A 132 -6.58 -1.73 30.72
C ARG A 132 -5.60 -1.04 31.64
#